data_AF-M4QNQ1-F1
#
_entry.id   AF-M4QNQ1-F1
#
_cell.length_a   1.000
_cell.length_b   1.000
_cell.length_c   1.000
_cell.angle_alpha   90.00
_cell.angle_beta   90.00
_cell.angle_gamma   90.00
#
_symmetry.space_group_name_H-M   'P 1'
#
loop_
_entity.id
_entity.type
_entity.pdbx_description
1 polymer ?
#
loop_
_entity_poly.entity_id
_entity_poly.type
_entity_poly.pdbx_seq_one_letter_code
_entity_poly.pdbx_strand_id
1 'polypeptide(L)'
;SAGVEADIQARVTQIRAQVADTTSDYDREELQERLAKLSGGVAVIKVGAGSEVEMKEKKARVEDALHATRAAVEEGVVPGGGVALVRA
;
A
#
# COMPACT_ATOMS: atom_id res chain seq x y z
N SER A 1 18.49 -12.01 -5.54
CA SER A 1 18.25 -13.04 -6.58
C SER A 1 17.53 -12.37 -7.73
N ALA A 2 18.24 -12.04 -8.81
CA ALA A 2 17.71 -11.27 -9.93
C ALA A 2 16.61 -11.98 -10.74
N GLY A 3 16.39 -13.28 -10.54
CA GLY A 3 15.33 -14.04 -11.22
C GLY A 3 13.92 -13.67 -10.76
N VAL A 4 13.71 -13.44 -9.46
CA VAL A 4 12.37 -13.18 -8.91
C VAL A 4 11.82 -11.83 -9.39
N GLU A 5 12.67 -10.82 -9.52
CA GLU A 5 12.26 -9.49 -10.00
C GLU A 5 11.93 -9.50 -11.49
N ALA A 6 12.72 -10.21 -12.30
CA ALA A 6 12.44 -10.40 -13.72
C ALA A 6 11.11 -11.17 -13.94
N ASP A 7 10.84 -12.20 -13.15
CA ASP A 7 9.61 -12.97 -13.21
C ASP A 7 8.37 -12.12 -12.88
N ILE A 8 8.48 -11.26 -11.86
CA ILE A 8 7.41 -10.30 -11.50
C ILE A 8 7.16 -9.32 -12.65
N GLN A 9 8.20 -8.75 -13.25
CA GLN A 9 8.06 -7.84 -14.39
C GLN A 9 7.45 -8.51 -15.62
N ALA A 10 7.82 -9.77 -15.89
CA ALA A 10 7.22 -10.57 -16.95
C ALA A 10 5.72 -10.78 -16.71
N ARG A 11 5.32 -11.09 -15.46
CA ARG A 11 3.89 -11.23 -15.10
C ARG A 11 3.12 -9.92 -15.16
N VAL A 12 3.72 -8.80 -14.72
CA VAL A 12 3.14 -7.46 -14.86
C VAL A 12 2.87 -7.14 -16.33
N THR A 13 3.83 -7.43 -17.21
CA THR A 13 3.70 -7.20 -18.66
C THR A 13 2.59 -8.08 -19.27
N GLN A 14 2.53 -9.36 -18.88
CA GLN A 14 1.48 -10.26 -19.33
C GLN A 14 0.08 -9.80 -18.92
N ILE A 15 -0.10 -9.39 -17.66
CA ILE A 15 -1.40 -8.93 -17.16
C ILE A 15 -1.82 -7.62 -17.84
N ARG A 16 -0.88 -6.70 -18.11
CA ARG A 16 -1.18 -5.47 -18.87
C ARG A 16 -1.71 -5.77 -20.28
N ALA A 17 -1.14 -6.77 -20.97
CA ALA A 17 -1.67 -7.20 -22.27
C ALA A 17 -3.09 -7.78 -22.14
N GLN A 18 -3.33 -8.61 -21.13
CA GLN A 18 -4.66 -9.18 -20.86
C GLN A 18 -5.72 -8.11 -20.53
N VAL A 19 -5.34 -7.04 -19.83
CA VAL A 19 -6.21 -5.87 -19.55
C VAL A 19 -6.56 -5.12 -20.84
N ALA A 20 -5.64 -5.03 -21.80
CA ALA A 20 -5.88 -4.34 -23.07
C ALA A 20 -6.80 -5.15 -24.00
N ASP A 21 -6.69 -6.48 -23.97
CA ASP A 21 -7.45 -7.37 -24.83
C ASP A 21 -8.84 -7.74 -24.25
N THR A 22 -9.09 -7.49 -22.96
CA THR A 22 -10.38 -7.79 -22.34
C THR A 22 -11.44 -6.72 -22.65
N THR A 23 -12.62 -7.18 -23.06
CA THR A 23 -13.82 -6.38 -23.33
C THR A 23 -14.83 -6.41 -22.18
N SER A 24 -14.59 -7.25 -21.18
CA SER A 24 -15.41 -7.37 -19.97
C SER A 24 -14.87 -6.42 -18.90
N ASP A 25 -15.73 -5.50 -18.42
CA ASP A 25 -15.35 -4.55 -17.37
C ASP A 25 -15.05 -5.27 -16.04
N TYR A 26 -15.76 -6.36 -15.75
CA TYR A 26 -15.51 -7.21 -14.58
C TYR A 26 -14.11 -7.84 -14.61
N ASP A 27 -13.72 -8.44 -15.75
CA ASP A 27 -12.40 -9.04 -15.88
C ASP A 27 -11.29 -7.98 -15.88
N ARG A 28 -11.60 -6.77 -16.39
CA ARG A 28 -10.68 -5.63 -16.35
C ARG A 28 -10.39 -5.20 -14.91
N GLU A 29 -11.40 -5.09 -14.05
CA GLU A 29 -11.22 -4.74 -12.64
C GLU A 29 -10.36 -5.78 -11.91
N GLU A 30 -10.68 -7.07 -12.04
CA GLU A 30 -9.92 -8.17 -11.42
C GLU A 30 -8.45 -8.18 -11.86
N LEU A 31 -8.19 -7.99 -13.15
CA LEU A 31 -6.83 -7.93 -13.69
C LEU A 31 -6.08 -6.67 -13.24
N GLN A 32 -6.75 -5.53 -13.14
CA GLN A 32 -6.16 -4.30 -12.60
C GLN A 32 -5.82 -4.43 -11.12
N GLU A 33 -6.67 -5.05 -10.31
CA GLU A 33 -6.40 -5.29 -8.89
C GLU A 33 -5.16 -6.20 -8.72
N ARG A 34 -5.06 -7.26 -9.51
CA ARG A 34 -3.89 -8.14 -9.52
C ARG A 34 -2.62 -7.43 -9.98
N LEU A 35 -2.74 -6.57 -11.00
CA LEU A 35 -1.64 -5.73 -11.48
C LEU A 35 -1.16 -4.78 -10.37
N ALA A 36 -2.08 -4.14 -9.65
CA ALA A 36 -1.76 -3.25 -8.54
C ALA A 36 -1.02 -3.99 -7.42
N LYS A 37 -1.47 -5.19 -7.05
CA LYS A 37 -0.79 -6.04 -6.05
C LYS A 37 0.62 -6.46 -6.47
N LEU A 38 0.83 -6.75 -7.75
CA LEU A 38 2.13 -7.18 -8.28
C LEU A 38 3.11 -6.02 -8.51
N SER A 39 2.61 -4.87 -8.97
CA SER A 39 3.41 -3.68 -9.28
C SER A 39 3.65 -2.77 -8.07
N GLY A 40 2.79 -2.83 -7.05
CA GLY A 40 2.87 -2.00 -5.84
C GLY A 40 4.12 -2.24 -5.00
N GLY A 41 4.80 -3.38 -5.18
CA GLY A 41 6.01 -3.73 -4.44
C GLY A 41 5.79 -3.79 -2.92
N VAL A 42 6.85 -4.07 -2.17
CA VAL A 42 6.84 -4.01 -0.70
C VAL A 42 7.89 -3.01 -0.26
N ALA A 43 7.45 -1.85 0.25
CA ALA A 43 8.35 -0.87 0.83
C ALA A 43 8.72 -1.28 2.27
N VAL A 44 10.02 -1.40 2.56
CA VAL A 44 10.52 -1.74 3.90
C VAL A 44 11.07 -0.50 4.58
N ILE A 45 10.43 -0.06 5.67
CA ILE A 45 10.88 1.07 6.48
C ILE A 45 11.85 0.57 7.55
N LYS A 46 13.09 1.07 7.53
CA LYS A 46 14.11 0.75 8.55
C LYS A 46 14.17 1.86 9.59
N VAL A 47 13.85 1.53 10.84
CA VAL A 47 13.88 2.48 11.97
C VAL A 47 15.14 2.25 12.80
N GLY A 48 15.99 3.27 12.91
CA GLY A 48 17.22 3.24 13.72
C GLY A 48 17.08 3.99 15.05
N ALA A 49 17.78 3.51 16.08
CA ALA A 49 17.92 4.19 17.37
C ALA A 49 19.24 3.81 18.07
N GLY A 50 19.65 4.60 19.07
CA GLY A 50 20.88 4.39 19.83
C GLY A 50 20.77 3.28 20.88
N SER A 51 19.56 2.93 21.30
CA SER A 51 19.27 1.86 22.25
C SER A 51 18.06 1.01 21.81
N GLU A 52 17.94 -0.20 22.35
CA GLU A 52 16.83 -1.11 22.03
C GLU A 52 15.47 -0.54 22.46
N VAL A 53 15.42 0.16 23.60
CA VAL A 53 14.19 0.78 24.12
C VAL A 53 13.71 1.89 23.17
N GLU A 54 14.61 2.77 22.75
CA GLU A 54 14.27 3.83 21.79
C GLU A 54 13.88 3.25 20.42
N MET A 55 14.49 2.13 20.00
CA MET A 55 14.12 1.46 18.75
C MET A 55 12.68 0.96 18.82
N LYS A 56 12.27 0.34 19.94
CA LYS A 56 10.90 -0.14 20.13
C LYS A 56 9.89 1.01 20.14
N GLU A 57 10.18 2.10 20.85
CA GLU A 57 9.30 3.27 20.86
C GLU A 57 9.19 3.94 19.49
N LYS A 58 10.31 4.17 18.80
CA LYS A 58 10.29 4.77 17.46
C LYS A 58 9.58 3.86 16.46
N LYS A 59 9.78 2.55 16.55
CA LYS A 59 9.08 1.59 15.70
C LYS A 59 7.57 1.66 15.92
N ALA A 60 7.10 1.61 17.17
CA ALA A 60 5.68 1.71 17.48
C ALA A 60 5.07 3.03 16.97
N ARG A 61 5.78 4.14 17.11
CA ARG A 61 5.34 5.45 16.60
C ARG A 61 5.25 5.48 15.07
N VAL A 62 6.23 4.88 14.38
CA VAL A 62 6.25 4.81 12.91
C VAL A 62 5.14 3.89 12.40
N GLU A 63 4.88 2.78 13.07
CA GLU A 63 3.77 1.87 12.75
C GLU A 63 2.43 2.58 12.92
N ASP A 64 2.21 3.27 14.04
CA ASP A 64 0.98 4.05 14.28
C ASP A 64 0.77 5.14 13.22
N ALA A 65 1.83 5.93 12.93
CA ALA A 65 1.77 6.95 11.90
C ALA A 65 1.49 6.38 10.49
N LEU A 66 2.05 5.21 10.17
CA LEU A 66 1.79 4.53 8.91
C LEU A 66 0.33 4.10 8.80
N HIS A 67 -0.24 3.52 9.86
CA HIS A 67 -1.65 3.12 9.86
C HIS A 67 -2.58 4.33 9.75
N ALA A 68 -2.31 5.39 10.51
CA ALA A 68 -3.10 6.61 10.49
C ALA A 68 -3.09 7.30 9.12
N THR A 69 -1.91 7.42 8.50
CA THR A 69 -1.78 8.02 7.16
C THR A 69 -2.43 7.16 6.08
N ARG A 70 -2.34 5.83 6.19
CA ARG A 70 -3.03 4.93 5.26
C ARG A 70 -4.55 5.07 5.35
N ALA A 71 -5.11 5.07 6.56
CA ALA A 71 -6.55 5.29 6.76
C ALA A 71 -7.00 6.66 6.22
N ALA A 72 -6.20 7.71 6.45
CA ALA A 72 -6.46 9.05 5.92
C ALA A 72 -6.45 9.12 4.38
N VAL A 73 -5.61 8.32 3.71
CA VAL A 73 -5.61 8.24 2.24
C VAL A 73 -6.82 7.45 1.72
N GLU A 74 -7.21 6.38 2.40
CA GLU A 74 -8.30 5.50 1.99
C GLU A 74 -9.69 6.13 2.21
N GLU A 75 -9.89 6.81 3.35
CA GLU A 75 -11.22 7.32 3.78
C GLU A 75 -11.31 8.86 3.79
N GLY A 76 -10.18 9.56 3.62
CA GLY A 76 -10.09 11.01 3.75
C GLY A 76 -9.83 11.48 5.19
N VAL A 77 -9.79 12.80 5.39
CA VAL A 77 -9.45 13.42 6.69
C VAL A 77 -10.57 14.33 7.16
N VAL A 78 -10.93 14.21 8.44
CA VAL A 78 -11.90 15.09 9.12
C VAL A 78 -11.24 15.82 10.30
N PRO A 79 -11.79 16.96 10.76
CA PRO A 79 -11.30 17.61 11.97
C PRO A 79 -11.40 16.69 13.19
N GLY A 80 -10.25 16.51 13.88
CA GLY A 80 -10.15 15.66 15.07
C GLY A 80 -10.81 16.26 16.32
N GLY A 81 -10.47 15.71 17.49
CA GLY A 81 -10.97 16.20 18.79
C GLY A 81 -12.47 16.00 19.01
N GLY A 82 -13.09 15.04 18.29
CA GLY A 82 -14.53 14.77 18.36
C GLY A 82 -15.41 15.82 17.66
N VAL A 83 -14.83 16.86 17.07
CA VAL A 83 -15.59 17.94 16.39
C VAL A 83 -16.35 17.40 15.18
N ALA A 84 -15.79 16.41 14.48
CA ALA A 84 -16.47 15.73 13.39
C ALA A 84 -17.82 15.11 13.82
N LEU A 85 -17.93 14.58 15.04
CA LEU A 85 -19.17 13.97 15.54
C LEU A 85 -20.23 15.01 15.92
N VAL A 86 -19.81 16.22 16.28
CA VAL A 86 -20.72 17.33 16.65
C VAL A 86 -21.26 18.05 15.40
N ARG A 87 -20.55 17.92 14.27
CA ARG A 87 -20.91 18.55 12.99
C ARG A 87 -21.45 17.57 11.94
N ALA A 88 -21.61 16.30 12.30
CA ALA A 88 -22.17 15.24 11.46
C ALA A 88 -23.69 15.42 11.28
#